data_AF-S9SSM9-F1
#
_entry.id   AF-S9SSM9-F1
#
_cell.length_a   1.000
_cell.length_b   1.000
_cell.length_c   1.000
_cell.angle_alpha   90.00
_cell.angle_beta   90.00
_cell.angle_gamma   90.00
#
_symmetry.space_group_name_H-M   'P 1'
#
loop_
_entity.id
_entity.type
_entity.pdbx_description
1 polymer ?
#
loop_
_entity_poly.entity_id
_entity_poly.type
_entity_poly.pdbx_seq_one_letter_code
_entity_poly.pdbx_strand_id
1 'polypeptide(L)'
;DESDLPEEEAIAQRVSAFVRPFDLGQGPLLRVGLIELSRERHLLLFDMHHIISDGVSMNVLVQEFARLYEGDSLPELRIQYKDYAVWQQKLAQSEKMKEQEAFWLETFAGEIPVLELPTDYARPAVQSF
;
A
#
# COMPACT_ATOMS: atom_id res chain seq x y z
N ASP A 1 5.89 -30.88 -11.44
CA ASP A 1 6.76 -31.55 -10.47
C ASP A 1 7.71 -30.48 -9.96
N GLU A 2 7.45 -29.94 -8.77
CA GLU A 2 8.17 -28.78 -8.21
C GLU A 2 9.57 -29.15 -7.70
N SER A 3 9.97 -30.41 -7.81
CA SER A 3 11.18 -30.99 -7.22
C SER A 3 12.50 -30.67 -7.93
N ASP A 4 12.47 -30.04 -9.12
CA ASP A 4 13.67 -29.79 -9.94
C ASP A 4 14.01 -28.30 -10.15
N LEU A 5 13.31 -27.38 -9.46
CA LEU A 5 13.63 -25.95 -9.56
C LEU A 5 14.81 -25.59 -8.64
N PRO A 6 15.73 -24.71 -9.09
CA PRO A 6 16.72 -24.10 -8.20
C PRO A 6 16.03 -23.48 -6.98
N GLU A 7 16.63 -23.60 -5.79
CA GLU A 7 16.04 -23.17 -4.51
C GLU A 7 15.49 -21.73 -4.54
N GLU A 8 16.19 -20.81 -5.21
CA GLU A 8 15.76 -19.42 -5.38
C GLU A 8 14.47 -19.27 -6.19
N GLU A 9 14.30 -20.07 -7.24
CA GLU A 9 13.12 -20.05 -8.11
C GLU A 9 11.90 -20.59 -7.36
N ALA A 10 12.07 -21.63 -6.56
CA ALA A 10 11.00 -22.18 -5.71
C ALA A 10 10.56 -21.16 -4.64
N ILE A 11 11.50 -20.41 -4.06
CA ILE A 11 11.20 -19.33 -3.11
C ILE A 11 10.45 -18.19 -3.81
N ALA A 12 10.92 -17.76 -4.99
CA ALA A 12 10.28 -16.69 -5.75
C ALA A 12 8.84 -17.03 -6.12
N GLN A 13 8.58 -18.29 -6.53
CA GLN A 13 7.22 -18.77 -6.82
C GLN A 13 6.34 -18.76 -5.57
N ARG A 14 6.85 -19.17 -4.41
CA ARG A 14 6.11 -19.10 -3.14
C ARG A 14 5.76 -17.66 -2.74
N VAL A 15 6.71 -16.73 -2.90
CA VAL A 15 6.47 -15.31 -2.63
C VAL A 15 5.45 -14.73 -3.61
N SER A 16 5.56 -15.06 -4.90
CA SER A 16 4.60 -14.61 -5.91
C SER A 16 3.19 -15.14 -5.64
N ALA A 17 3.06 -16.43 -5.31
CA ALA A 17 1.77 -17.05 -4.98
C ALA A 17 1.16 -16.53 -3.67
N PHE A 18 1.98 -15.98 -2.78
CA PHE A 18 1.50 -15.36 -1.53
C PHE A 18 0.70 -14.09 -1.81
N VAL A 19 1.14 -13.27 -2.77
CA VAL A 19 0.47 -12.03 -3.17
C VAL A 19 -0.75 -12.35 -4.01
N ARG A 20 -1.93 -11.99 -3.51
CA ARG A 20 -3.20 -12.27 -4.18
C ARG A 20 -4.25 -11.20 -3.84
N PRO A 21 -5.29 -11.02 -4.69
CA PRO A 21 -6.31 -10.00 -4.45
C PRO A 21 -6.99 -10.15 -3.07
N PHE A 22 -7.38 -9.02 -2.48
CA PHE A 22 -8.18 -8.99 -1.25
C PHE A 22 -9.65 -8.77 -1.59
N ASP A 23 -10.54 -9.43 -0.85
CA ASP A 23 -11.95 -9.02 -0.79
C ASP A 23 -12.07 -7.89 0.23
N LEU A 24 -12.42 -6.68 -0.25
CA LEU A 24 -12.53 -5.50 0.61
C LEU A 24 -13.70 -5.58 1.60
N GLY A 25 -14.67 -6.46 1.37
CA GLY A 25 -15.77 -6.73 2.30
C GLY A 25 -15.38 -7.63 3.47
N GLN A 26 -14.20 -8.27 3.44
CA GLN A 26 -13.78 -9.26 4.42
C GLN A 26 -12.40 -8.92 5.00
N GLY A 27 -12.40 -8.46 6.26
CA GLY A 27 -11.17 -8.19 7.01
C GLY A 27 -10.57 -9.41 7.70
N PRO A 28 -9.29 -9.36 8.12
CA PRO A 28 -8.35 -8.25 7.94
C PRO A 28 -7.77 -8.18 6.52
N LEU A 29 -7.52 -6.97 6.02
CA LEU A 29 -6.90 -6.74 4.70
C LEU A 29 -5.36 -6.83 4.75
N LEU A 30 -4.86 -7.74 5.58
CA LEU A 30 -3.45 -8.04 5.84
C LEU A 30 -3.28 -9.56 5.90
N ARG A 31 -2.22 -10.07 5.27
CA ARG A 31 -1.76 -11.44 5.41
C ARG A 31 -0.30 -11.43 5.81
N VAL A 32 0.04 -12.34 6.73
CA VAL A 32 1.42 -12.56 7.16
C VAL A 32 1.79 -14.01 6.89
N GLY A 33 2.96 -14.24 6.32
CA GLY A 33 3.49 -15.56 6.02
C GLY A 33 4.92 -15.69 6.51
N LEU A 34 5.30 -16.89 6.98
CA LEU A 34 6.69 -17.19 7.34
C LEU A 34 7.14 -18.37 6.50
N ILE A 35 8.21 -18.20 5.73
CA ILE A 35 8.87 -19.27 5.01
C ILE A 35 10.17 -19.58 5.75
N GLU A 36 10.26 -20.76 6.35
CA GLU A 36 11.51 -21.28 6.88
C GLU A 36 12.37 -21.80 5.73
N LEU A 37 13.58 -21.23 5.58
CA LEU A 37 14.57 -21.67 4.59
C LEU A 37 15.58 -22.63 5.24
N SER A 38 15.95 -22.33 6.48
CA SER A 38 16.75 -23.19 7.35
C SER A 38 16.55 -22.78 8.81
N ARG A 39 17.17 -23.52 9.74
CA ARG A 39 17.06 -23.27 11.19
C ARG A 39 17.32 -21.81 11.60
N GLU A 40 18.19 -21.10 10.89
CA GLU A 40 18.58 -19.72 11.22
C GLU A 40 18.18 -18.70 10.14
N ARG A 41 17.45 -19.14 9.10
CA ARG A 41 17.10 -18.29 7.96
C ARG A 41 15.61 -18.41 7.64
N HIS A 42 14.92 -17.28 7.71
CA HIS A 42 13.48 -17.20 7.48
C HIS A 42 13.15 -16.00 6.60
N LEU A 43 12.05 -16.09 5.86
CA LEU A 43 11.43 -14.97 5.16
C LEU A 43 10.08 -14.68 5.80
N LEU A 44 9.93 -13.47 6.34
CA LEU A 44 8.66 -12.95 6.82
C LEU A 44 8.02 -12.11 5.72
N LEU A 45 6.83 -12.50 5.31
CA LEU A 45 6.06 -11.88 4.23
C LEU A 45 4.91 -11.08 4.83
N PHE A 46 4.75 -9.84 4.37
CA PHE A 46 3.58 -9.00 4.63
C PHE A 46 2.93 -8.66 3.29
N ASP A 47 1.65 -8.97 3.15
CA ASP A 47 0.82 -8.59 2.00
C ASP A 47 -0.39 -7.84 2.54
N MET A 48 -0.58 -6.58 2.13
CA MET A 48 -1.60 -5.70 2.68
C MET A 48 -2.23 -4.84 1.59
N HIS A 49 -3.54 -4.65 1.68
CA HIS A 49 -4.23 -3.78 0.73
C HIS A 49 -3.93 -2.31 1.00
N HIS A 50 -3.55 -1.55 -0.04
CA HIS A 50 -3.13 -0.14 0.05
C HIS A 50 -4.24 0.82 0.56
N ILE A 51 -5.49 0.36 0.66
CA ILE A 51 -6.60 1.14 1.22
C ILE A 51 -6.51 1.31 2.75
N ILE A 52 -5.81 0.42 3.44
CA ILE A 52 -5.64 0.47 4.91
C ILE A 52 -4.24 0.91 5.34
N SER A 53 -3.35 1.22 4.40
CA SER A 53 -1.96 1.54 4.68
C SER A 53 -1.31 2.32 3.55
N ASP A 54 -0.27 3.08 3.88
CA ASP A 54 0.65 3.72 2.96
C ASP A 54 2.11 3.42 3.35
N GLY A 55 3.07 4.09 2.71
CA GLY A 55 4.50 3.91 3.01
C GLY A 55 4.88 4.30 4.45
N VAL A 56 4.20 5.28 5.05
CA VAL A 56 4.45 5.70 6.45
C VAL A 56 3.90 4.64 7.40
N SER A 57 2.69 4.17 7.14
CA SER A 57 2.01 3.12 7.91
C SER A 57 2.81 1.81 7.91
N MET A 58 3.44 1.45 6.78
CA MET A 58 4.34 0.29 6.70
C MET A 58 5.59 0.45 7.57
N ASN A 59 6.16 1.66 7.64
CA ASN A 59 7.31 1.91 8.50
C ASN A 59 6.95 1.74 9.99
N VAL A 60 5.80 2.28 10.40
CA VAL A 60 5.26 2.10 11.75
C VAL A 60 5.03 0.63 12.05
N LEU A 61 4.37 -0.12 11.16
CA LEU A 61 4.10 -1.54 11.34
C LEU A 61 5.38 -2.35 11.59
N VAL A 62 6.43 -2.15 10.79
CA VAL A 62 7.69 -2.89 10.94
C VAL A 62 8.40 -2.54 12.24
N GLN A 63 8.42 -1.26 12.62
CA GLN A 63 9.03 -0.81 13.88
C GLN A 63 8.29 -1.36 15.10
N GLU A 64 6.96 -1.25 15.09
CA GLU A 64 6.11 -1.73 16.18
C GLU A 64 6.15 -3.26 16.30
N PHE A 65 6.17 -3.97 15.16
CA PHE A 65 6.37 -5.42 15.14
C PHE A 65 7.69 -5.83 15.79
N ALA A 66 8.80 -5.18 15.43
CA ALA A 66 10.11 -5.49 16.01
C ALA A 66 10.14 -5.26 17.53
N ARG A 67 9.57 -4.14 17.99
CA ARG A 67 9.47 -3.84 19.44
C ARG A 67 8.62 -4.86 20.18
N LEU A 68 7.44 -5.18 19.67
CA LEU A 68 6.57 -6.19 20.25
C LEU A 68 7.24 -7.56 20.29
N TYR A 69 8.01 -7.91 19.25
CA TYR A 69 8.77 -9.15 19.20
C TYR A 69 9.87 -9.22 20.29
N GLU A 70 10.46 -8.08 20.66
CA GLU A 70 11.42 -7.96 21.77
C GLU A 70 10.76 -7.94 23.16
N GLY A 71 9.43 -7.92 23.23
CA GLY A 71 8.67 -7.93 24.49
C GLY A 71 8.32 -6.55 25.03
N ASP A 72 8.52 -5.48 24.24
CA ASP A 72 8.04 -4.14 24.59
C ASP A 72 6.51 -4.07 24.64
N SER A 73 6.01 -3.03 25.32
CA SER A 73 4.61 -2.60 25.18
C SER A 73 4.52 -1.32 24.32
N LEU A 74 3.43 -1.18 23.59
CA LEU A 74 3.14 -0.01 22.78
C LEU A 74 2.11 0.89 23.50
N PRO A 75 2.22 2.22 23.37
CA PRO A 75 1.21 3.13 23.90
C PRO A 75 -0.12 2.96 23.15
N GLU A 76 -1.23 3.22 23.84
CA GLU A 76 -2.54 3.21 23.18
C GLU A 76 -2.68 4.34 22.15
N LEU A 77 -3.29 4.02 21.01
CA LEU A 77 -3.59 4.98 19.95
C LEU A 77 -4.84 5.78 20.30
N ARG A 78 -4.66 7.04 20.68
CA ARG A 78 -5.76 7.96 21.03
C ARG A 78 -6.69 8.26 19.85
N ILE A 79 -6.19 8.22 18.62
CA ILE A 79 -6.92 8.57 17.40
C ILE A 79 -6.84 7.40 16.43
N GLN A 80 -7.98 7.07 15.82
CA GLN A 80 -8.10 6.02 14.80
C GLN A 80 -8.39 6.64 13.43
N TYR A 81 -8.10 5.91 12.35
CA TYR A 81 -8.29 6.43 10.99
C TYR A 81 -9.75 6.82 10.70
N LYS A 82 -10.73 6.15 11.31
CA LYS A 82 -12.15 6.53 11.22
C LYS A 82 -12.43 7.94 11.76
N ASP A 83 -11.70 8.36 12.80
CA ASP A 83 -11.86 9.69 13.40
C ASP A 83 -11.32 10.75 12.43
N TYR A 84 -10.18 10.46 11.80
CA TYR A 84 -9.63 11.26 10.71
C TYR A 84 -10.60 11.35 9.53
N ALA A 85 -11.19 10.24 9.07
CA ALA A 85 -12.11 10.23 7.94
C ALA A 85 -13.36 11.09 8.21
N VAL A 86 -13.95 10.99 9.41
CA VAL A 86 -15.09 11.83 9.82
C VAL A 86 -14.69 13.31 9.89
N TRP A 87 -13.50 13.61 10.44
CA TRP A 87 -12.98 14.98 10.48
C TRP A 87 -12.76 15.55 9.07
N GLN A 88 -12.15 14.78 8.17
CA GLN A 88 -11.88 15.18 6.79
C GLN A 88 -13.18 15.42 6.02
N GLN A 89 -14.20 14.56 6.20
CA GLN A 89 -15.50 14.75 5.57
C GLN A 89 -16.18 16.06 6.01
N LYS A 90 -16.06 16.43 7.29
CA LYS A 90 -16.54 17.73 7.78
C LYS A 90 -15.73 18.88 7.18
N LEU A 91 -14.41 18.74 7.10
CA LEU A 91 -13.53 19.74 6.50
C LEU A 91 -13.82 19.95 5.01
N ALA A 92 -14.22 18.89 4.29
CA ALA A 92 -14.57 18.97 2.87
C ALA A 92 -15.72 19.95 2.58
N GLN A 93 -16.55 20.25 3.59
CA GLN A 93 -17.66 21.21 3.48
C GLN A 93 -17.28 22.64 3.90
N SER A 94 -16.02 22.89 4.25
CA SER A 94 -15.56 24.20 4.73
C SER A 94 -15.24 25.17 3.59
N GLU A 95 -15.31 26.47 3.86
CA GLU A 95 -14.88 27.51 2.90
C GLU A 95 -13.40 27.35 2.51
N LYS A 96 -12.55 26.93 3.44
CA LYS A 96 -11.14 26.64 3.15
C LYS A 96 -10.96 25.54 2.11
N MET A 97 -11.81 24.51 2.12
CA MET A 97 -11.75 23.47 1.10
C MET A 97 -12.15 24.03 -0.27
N LYS A 98 -13.16 24.91 -0.32
CA LYS A 98 -13.56 25.58 -1.58
C LYS A 98 -12.44 26.45 -2.15
N GLU A 99 -11.67 27.13 -1.30
CA GLU A 99 -10.49 27.88 -1.73
C GLU A 99 -9.42 26.96 -2.34
N GLN A 100 -9.17 25.80 -1.73
CA GLN A 100 -8.23 24.81 -2.26
C GLN A 100 -8.71 24.21 -3.59
N GLU A 101 -10.01 23.91 -3.71
CA GLU A 101 -10.63 23.44 -4.94
C GLU A 101 -10.52 24.50 -6.05
N ALA A 102 -10.88 25.75 -5.76
CA ALA A 102 -10.82 26.85 -6.71
C ALA A 102 -9.40 27.05 -7.26
N PHE A 103 -8.37 26.96 -6.41
CA PHE A 103 -6.97 27.02 -6.85
C PHE A 103 -6.66 25.95 -7.90
N TRP A 104 -7.06 24.70 -7.68
CA TRP A 104 -6.77 23.62 -8.62
C TRP A 104 -7.58 23.75 -9.92
N LEU A 105 -8.84 24.16 -9.83
CA LEU A 105 -9.68 24.44 -10.99
C LEU A 105 -9.09 25.56 -11.85
N GLU A 106 -8.63 26.64 -11.23
CA GLU A 106 -7.99 27.76 -11.94
C GLU A 106 -6.64 27.36 -12.54
N THR A 107 -5.81 26.63 -11.77
CA THR A 107 -4.49 26.13 -12.22
C THR A 107 -4.61 25.30 -13.49
N PHE A 108 -5.67 24.50 -13.62
CA PHE A 108 -5.89 23.61 -14.76
C PHE A 108 -7.03 24.06 -15.68
N ALA A 109 -7.43 25.34 -15.64
CA ALA A 109 -8.52 25.86 -16.48
C ALA A 109 -8.14 25.94 -17.97
N GLY A 110 -6.85 26.01 -18.28
CA GLY A 110 -6.31 26.12 -19.63
C GLY A 110 -5.83 24.78 -20.21
N GLU A 111 -4.99 24.87 -21.24
CA GLU A 111 -4.33 23.70 -21.81
C GLU A 111 -3.33 23.10 -20.82
N ILE A 112 -3.47 21.81 -20.50
CA ILE A 112 -2.57 21.09 -19.61
C ILE A 112 -1.39 20.55 -20.43
N PRO A 113 -0.13 20.86 -20.06
CA PRO A 113 1.02 20.41 -20.82
C PRO A 113 1.12 18.88 -20.80
N VAL A 114 1.27 18.29 -21.99
CA VAL A 114 1.47 16.86 -22.14
C VAL A 114 2.96 16.54 -22.06
N LEU A 115 3.31 15.63 -21.16
CA LEU A 115 4.67 15.10 -21.07
C LEU A 115 4.87 14.00 -22.13
N GLU A 116 5.69 14.31 -23.13
CA GLU A 116 6.13 13.37 -24.16
C GLU A 116 7.39 12.63 -23.70
N LEU A 117 7.19 11.46 -23.10
CA LEU A 117 8.27 10.55 -22.76
C LEU A 117 8.64 9.69 -23.98
N PRO A 118 9.95 9.40 -24.20
CA PRO A 118 10.35 8.40 -25.18
C PRO A 118 9.74 7.04 -24.77
N THR A 119 9.00 6.43 -25.70
CA THR A 119 8.31 5.15 -25.51
C THR A 119 8.77 4.15 -26.57
N ASP A 120 8.81 2.86 -26.22
CA ASP A 120 9.26 1.80 -27.14
C ASP A 120 8.32 1.63 -28.35
N TYR A 121 7.04 2.02 -28.19
CA TYR A 121 6.01 1.94 -29.22
C TYR A 121 5.14 3.19 -29.21
N ALA A 122 4.47 3.48 -30.32
CA ALA A 122 3.54 4.61 -30.41
C ALA A 122 2.47 4.52 -29.32
N ARG A 123 2.26 5.63 -28.59
CA ARG A 123 1.24 5.73 -27.54
C ARG A 123 -0.14 5.42 -28.14
N PRO A 124 -0.90 4.47 -27.58
CA PRO A 124 -2.28 4.23 -28.01
C PRO A 124 -3.10 5.52 -27.91
N ALA A 125 -3.90 5.82 -28.94
CA ALA A 125 -4.77 7.00 -28.95
C ALA A 125 -5.88 6.95 -27.88
N VAL A 126 -6.14 5.77 -27.32
CA VAL A 126 -7.13 5.53 -26.26
C VAL A 126 -6.39 5.05 -25.02
N GLN A 127 -6.61 5.74 -23.91
CA GLN A 127 -6.13 5.31 -22.60
C GLN A 127 -6.93 4.09 -22.13
N SER A 128 -6.26 2.98 -21.83
CA SER A 128 -6.86 1.78 -21.23
C SER A 128 -6.33 1.60 -19.80
N PHE A 129 -7.19 1.12 -18.88
CA PHE A 129 -6.87 0.76 -17.50
C PHE A 129 -6.86 -0.76 -17.33
#